data_AF-A0A521XJK8-F1
#
_entry.id   AF-A0A521XJK8-F1
#
_cell.length_a   1.000
_cell.length_b   1.000
_cell.length_c   1.000
_cell.angle_alpha   90.00
_cell.angle_beta   90.00
_cell.angle_gamma   90.00
#
_symmetry.space_group_name_H-M   'P 1'
#
loop_
_entity.id
_entity.type
_entity.pdbx_description
1 polymer ?
#
loop_
_entity_poly.entity_id
_entity_poly.type
_entity_poly.pdbx_seq_one_letter_code
_entity_poly.pdbx_strand_id
1 'polypeptide(L)'
;MVIGGTLWVDGRPATGEVLAYIGGKVCARGMSGFMPSEPPSPVSDFVLIIESDAVKPGCGAPGAPVTLTVDGRAMNETIPWQPGFQQPVSLTAGPAFATYYGRLKIAPLPARFAVRAYVGDVPCSSDLSAPPWGVAPEIHYYVTVDPAELRPGCGRDGVEVEFHLEVEGQPDIVFDRAPWSVGFGNERPLVDLSASPTPTQAAR
;
A
#
# COMPACT_ATOMS: atom_id res chain seq x y z
N MET A 1 8.11 14.45 -18.92
CA MET A 1 7.48 14.28 -17.59
C MET A 1 8.39 13.43 -16.73
N VAL A 2 8.56 13.76 -15.45
CA VAL A 2 9.16 12.85 -14.46
C VAL A 2 8.05 12.42 -13.52
N ILE A 3 7.86 11.11 -13.35
CA ILE A 3 6.92 10.55 -12.39
C ILE A 3 7.70 9.66 -11.44
N GLY A 4 7.34 9.71 -10.17
CA GLY A 4 7.78 8.75 -9.17
C GLY A 4 6.58 8.23 -8.41
N GLY A 5 6.74 7.14 -7.67
CA GLY A 5 5.60 6.56 -6.99
C GLY A 5 5.85 5.15 -6.49
N THR A 6 4.75 4.52 -6.09
CA THR A 6 4.72 3.16 -5.56
C THR A 6 4.00 2.22 -6.52
N LEU A 7 4.39 0.95 -6.55
CA LEU A 7 3.76 -0.07 -7.39
C LEU A 7 3.14 -1.19 -6.57
N TRP A 8 1.92 -1.55 -6.95
CA TRP A 8 1.17 -2.60 -6.30
C TRP A 8 0.51 -3.52 -7.31
N VAL A 9 0.57 -4.81 -7.07
CA VAL A 9 -0.03 -5.84 -7.91
C VAL A 9 -0.78 -6.80 -6.99
N ASP A 10 -2.08 -6.95 -7.21
CA ASP A 10 -2.96 -7.83 -6.42
C ASP A 10 -2.84 -7.54 -4.90
N GLY A 11 -2.81 -6.26 -4.51
CA GLY A 11 -2.71 -5.83 -3.11
C GLY A 11 -1.30 -5.93 -2.49
N ARG A 12 -0.29 -6.22 -3.30
CA ARG A 12 1.10 -6.43 -2.84
C ARG A 12 2.08 -5.46 -3.49
N PRO A 13 3.08 -4.92 -2.76
CA PRO A 13 4.18 -4.18 -3.35
C PRO A 13 4.84 -4.99 -4.47
N ALA A 14 5.05 -4.36 -5.62
CA ALA A 14 5.60 -5.00 -6.79
C ALA A 14 6.92 -4.35 -7.21
N THR A 15 7.90 -5.19 -7.52
CA THR A 15 9.19 -4.81 -8.11
C THR A 15 9.24 -5.33 -9.54
N GLY A 16 10.07 -4.74 -10.41
CA GLY A 16 10.22 -5.19 -11.79
C GLY A 16 10.44 -4.06 -12.79
N GLU A 17 10.45 -4.42 -14.07
CA GLU A 17 10.56 -3.47 -15.18
C GLU A 17 9.28 -2.63 -15.27
N VAL A 18 9.44 -1.31 -15.30
CA VAL A 18 8.34 -0.37 -15.48
C VAL A 18 8.43 0.26 -16.85
N LEU A 19 7.37 0.10 -17.66
CA LEU A 19 7.26 0.69 -18.99
C LEU A 19 6.11 1.68 -19.01
N ALA A 20 6.34 2.86 -19.58
CA ALA A 20 5.30 3.85 -19.82
C ALA A 20 5.00 3.93 -21.32
N TYR A 21 3.72 3.96 -21.66
CA TYR A 21 3.22 3.98 -23.02
C TYR A 21 2.37 5.21 -23.29
N ILE A 22 2.46 5.72 -24.52
CA ILE A 22 1.55 6.73 -25.07
C ILE A 22 1.12 6.21 -26.45
N GLY A 23 -0.20 6.03 -26.65
CA GLY A 23 -0.73 5.49 -27.90
C GLY A 23 -0.14 4.11 -28.28
N GLY A 24 0.16 3.26 -27.28
CA GLY A 24 0.78 1.94 -27.48
C GLY A 24 2.28 1.96 -27.75
N LYS A 25 2.92 3.13 -27.83
CA LYS A 25 4.37 3.28 -28.01
C LYS A 25 5.08 3.43 -26.67
N VAL A 26 6.17 2.68 -26.45
CA VAL A 26 7.02 2.82 -25.26
C VAL A 26 7.74 4.18 -25.28
N CYS A 27 7.44 5.02 -24.30
CA CYS A 27 7.97 6.38 -24.14
C CYS A 27 8.81 6.57 -22.87
N ALA A 28 8.89 5.55 -22.01
CA ALA A 28 9.88 5.44 -20.94
C ALA A 28 10.11 3.96 -20.58
N ARG A 29 11.30 3.69 -20.03
CA ARG A 29 11.66 2.42 -19.39
C ARG A 29 12.43 2.72 -18.10
N GLY A 30 12.14 1.97 -17.05
CA GLY A 30 12.82 2.05 -15.77
C GLY A 30 12.63 0.78 -14.96
N MET A 31 13.01 0.85 -13.69
CA MET A 31 12.90 -0.25 -12.74
C MET A 31 12.22 0.24 -11.47
N SER A 32 11.49 -0.65 -10.84
CA SER A 32 10.98 -0.50 -9.48
C SER A 32 11.72 -1.43 -8.53
N GLY A 33 11.87 -1.00 -7.29
CA GLY A 33 12.56 -1.77 -6.27
C GLY A 33 12.36 -1.18 -4.89
N PHE A 34 12.77 -1.94 -3.87
CA PHE A 34 12.82 -1.44 -2.51
C PHE A 34 14.02 -0.51 -2.38
N MET A 35 13.76 0.78 -2.15
CA MET A 35 14.85 1.73 -1.91
C MET A 35 15.51 1.44 -0.56
N PRO A 36 16.86 1.41 -0.49
CA PRO A 36 17.59 1.13 0.75
C PRO A 36 17.62 2.31 1.74
N SER A 37 16.88 3.40 1.48
CA SER A 37 16.89 4.60 2.33
C SER A 37 15.92 4.47 3.51
N GLU A 38 16.48 4.30 4.71
CA GLU A 38 15.80 4.19 6.03
C GLU A 38 14.92 2.92 6.19
N PRO A 39 14.56 2.48 7.43
CA PRO A 39 14.31 1.06 7.75
C PRO A 39 13.34 0.41 6.75
N PRO A 40 13.54 -0.87 6.39
CA PRO A 40 13.03 -1.48 5.16
C PRO A 40 11.57 -1.11 4.94
N SER A 41 11.34 -0.14 4.05
CA SER A 41 10.00 0.22 3.63
C SER A 41 9.41 -0.99 2.93
N PRO A 42 8.22 -1.46 3.31
CA PRO A 42 7.54 -2.50 2.55
C PRO A 42 7.15 -2.07 1.15
N VAL A 43 7.24 -0.78 0.85
CA VAL A 43 6.71 -0.23 -0.39
C VAL A 43 7.82 -0.21 -1.43
N SER A 44 7.52 -0.74 -2.62
CA SER A 44 8.40 -0.66 -3.78
C SER A 44 8.19 0.68 -4.48
N ASP A 45 9.27 1.41 -4.70
CA ASP A 45 9.27 2.70 -5.35
C ASP A 45 9.79 2.60 -6.79
N PHE A 46 9.36 3.53 -7.63
CA PHE A 46 9.89 3.71 -8.98
C PHE A 46 10.06 5.19 -9.32
N VAL A 47 10.95 5.47 -10.28
CA VAL A 47 11.06 6.78 -10.94
C VAL A 47 11.20 6.56 -12.43
N LEU A 48 10.43 7.29 -13.23
CA LEU A 48 10.44 7.25 -14.68
C LEU A 48 10.54 8.64 -15.29
N ILE A 49 11.36 8.77 -16.33
CA ILE A 49 11.43 9.95 -17.18
C ILE A 49 10.75 9.61 -18.51
N ILE A 50 9.59 10.22 -18.75
CA ILE A 50 8.80 10.02 -19.97
C ILE A 50 9.09 11.12 -20.97
N GLU A 51 9.59 10.69 -22.12
CA GLU A 51 10.02 11.53 -23.23
C GLU A 51 8.85 12.39 -23.76
N SER A 52 9.15 13.65 -24.10
CA SER A 52 8.19 14.53 -24.78
C SER A 52 8.11 14.19 -26.26
N ASP A 53 7.06 14.67 -26.92
CA ASP A 53 6.91 14.52 -28.38
C ASP A 53 8.07 15.16 -29.16
N ALA A 54 8.63 16.27 -28.66
CA ALA A 54 9.78 16.95 -29.26
C ALA A 54 11.07 16.12 -29.20
N VAL A 55 11.25 15.29 -28.17
CA VAL A 55 12.41 14.40 -28.03
C VAL A 55 12.20 13.11 -28.80
N LYS A 56 10.98 12.56 -28.73
CA LYS A 56 10.59 11.34 -29.42
C LYS A 56 9.19 11.50 -30.01
N PRO A 57 9.08 11.72 -31.32
CA PRO A 57 7.79 11.92 -31.98
C PRO A 57 6.81 10.79 -31.68
N GLY A 58 5.57 11.14 -31.35
CA GLY A 58 4.50 10.23 -30.89
C GLY A 58 4.51 9.94 -29.39
N CYS A 59 5.35 10.61 -28.60
CA CYS A 59 5.34 10.53 -27.13
C CYS A 59 4.67 11.78 -26.52
N GLY A 60 5.20 12.30 -25.41
CA GLY A 60 4.53 13.23 -24.50
C GLY A 60 4.11 14.57 -25.08
N ALA A 61 2.97 14.60 -25.76
CA ALA A 61 2.19 15.80 -25.99
C ALA A 61 1.41 16.16 -24.71
N PRO A 62 1.21 17.46 -24.40
CA PRO A 62 0.41 17.87 -23.24
C PRO A 62 -0.97 17.21 -23.20
N GLY A 63 -1.30 16.58 -22.07
CA GLY A 63 -2.57 15.88 -21.85
C GLY A 63 -2.66 14.48 -22.47
N ALA A 64 -1.64 14.02 -23.21
CA ALA A 64 -1.64 12.67 -23.78
C ALA A 64 -1.74 11.61 -22.65
N PRO A 65 -2.62 10.59 -22.78
CA PRO A 65 -2.78 9.58 -21.74
C PRO A 65 -1.52 8.70 -21.66
N VAL A 66 -0.93 8.62 -20.47
CA VAL A 66 0.16 7.70 -20.15
C VAL A 66 -0.40 6.50 -19.41
N THR A 67 -0.23 5.32 -20.00
CA THR A 67 -0.51 4.04 -19.36
C THR A 67 0.81 3.38 -18.95
N LEU A 68 0.80 2.59 -17.89
CA LEU A 68 2.01 1.94 -17.37
C LEU A 68 1.84 0.42 -17.28
N THR A 69 2.96 -0.30 -17.33
CA THR A 69 3.00 -1.72 -16.99
C THR A 69 4.15 -2.00 -16.02
N VAL A 70 3.99 -2.99 -15.15
CA VAL A 70 5.11 -3.64 -14.43
C VAL A 70 5.22 -5.09 -14.88
N ASP A 71 6.40 -5.50 -15.36
CA ASP A 71 6.64 -6.86 -15.88
C ASP A 71 5.53 -7.36 -16.83
N GLY A 72 5.04 -6.46 -17.69
CA GLY A 72 3.96 -6.72 -18.65
C GLY A 72 2.54 -6.69 -18.10
N ARG A 73 2.32 -6.53 -16.79
CA ARG A 73 0.99 -6.35 -16.19
C ARG A 73 0.58 -4.88 -16.28
N ALA A 74 -0.56 -4.60 -16.91
CA ALA A 74 -1.08 -3.24 -17.03
C ALA A 74 -1.54 -2.68 -15.69
N MET A 75 -1.20 -1.42 -15.44
CA MET A 75 -1.69 -0.64 -14.30
C MET A 75 -3.09 -0.11 -14.61
N ASN A 76 -3.90 0.07 -13.56
CA ASN A 76 -5.27 0.54 -13.60
C ASN A 76 -5.33 2.06 -13.87
N GLU A 77 -4.30 2.80 -13.47
CA GLU A 77 -4.25 4.25 -13.55
C GLU A 77 -3.74 4.72 -14.93
N THR A 78 -4.35 5.80 -15.42
CA THR A 78 -3.88 6.55 -16.59
C THR A 78 -3.58 7.97 -16.16
N ILE A 79 -2.36 8.44 -16.45
CA ILE A 79 -1.88 9.76 -16.02
C ILE A 79 -1.79 10.68 -17.24
N PRO A 80 -2.34 11.90 -17.20
CA PRO A 80 -2.15 12.85 -18.30
C PRO A 80 -0.70 13.30 -18.35
N TRP A 81 -0.07 13.24 -19.53
CA TRP A 81 1.30 13.71 -19.70
C TRP A 81 1.38 15.23 -19.47
N GLN A 82 2.29 15.65 -18.60
CA GLN A 82 2.58 17.06 -18.35
C GLN A 82 4.10 17.29 -18.19
N PRO A 83 4.63 18.44 -18.60
CA PRO A 83 6.04 18.75 -18.39
C PRO A 83 6.35 18.88 -16.88
N GLY A 84 7.60 18.58 -16.50
CA GLY A 84 8.06 18.68 -15.11
C GLY A 84 7.85 17.41 -14.27
N PHE A 85 8.07 17.56 -12.97
CA PHE A 85 7.87 16.52 -11.95
C PHE A 85 6.40 16.44 -11.53
N GLN A 86 5.84 15.25 -11.52
CA GLN A 86 4.49 14.99 -11.02
C GLN A 86 4.58 14.48 -9.58
N GLN A 87 3.52 14.75 -8.80
CA GLN A 87 3.42 14.20 -7.44
C GLN A 87 3.55 12.67 -7.44
N PRO A 88 4.04 12.07 -6.34
CA PRO A 88 4.09 10.63 -6.20
C PRO A 88 2.72 10.00 -6.51
N VAL A 89 2.72 9.01 -7.40
CA VAL A 89 1.52 8.24 -7.73
C VAL A 89 1.60 6.87 -7.06
N SER A 90 0.45 6.29 -6.73
CA SER A 90 0.38 4.89 -6.34
C SER A 90 -0.31 4.14 -7.46
N LEU A 91 0.44 3.27 -8.15
CA LEU A 91 -0.07 2.52 -9.29
C LEU A 91 -0.48 1.12 -8.84
N THR A 92 -1.61 0.66 -9.34
CA THR A 92 -2.18 -0.64 -8.99
C THR A 92 -2.43 -1.48 -10.24
N ALA A 93 -2.18 -2.78 -10.15
CA ALA A 93 -2.65 -3.74 -11.13
C ALA A 93 -3.47 -4.83 -10.42
N GLY A 94 -4.53 -5.28 -11.08
CA GLY A 94 -5.45 -6.28 -10.54
C GLY A 94 -6.63 -5.68 -9.80
N PRO A 95 -7.35 -6.47 -8.99
CA PRO A 95 -8.54 -6.03 -8.26
C PRO A 95 -8.26 -4.88 -7.29
N ALA A 96 -9.25 -4.02 -7.10
CA ALA A 96 -9.17 -2.90 -6.17
C ALA A 96 -9.03 -3.38 -4.72
N PHE A 97 -8.15 -2.79 -3.93
CA PHE A 97 -7.94 -3.13 -2.52
C PHE A 97 -7.91 -1.85 -1.66
N ALA A 98 -7.99 -2.01 -0.35
CA ALA A 98 -7.80 -0.91 0.59
C ALA A 98 -6.42 -1.02 1.24
N THR A 99 -5.67 0.08 1.30
CA THR A 99 -4.44 0.15 2.09
C THR A 99 -4.63 1.13 3.24
N TYR A 100 -4.30 0.66 4.44
CA TYR A 100 -4.29 1.42 5.67
C TYR A 100 -2.86 1.64 6.13
N TYR A 101 -2.60 2.85 6.60
CA TYR A 101 -1.34 3.23 7.21
C TYR A 101 -1.62 3.79 8.59
N GLY A 102 -0.91 3.32 9.60
CA GLY A 102 -1.09 3.82 10.95
C GLY A 102 0.17 3.72 11.78
N ARG A 103 0.05 4.22 13.02
CA ARG A 103 1.13 4.22 14.00
C ARG A 103 0.63 3.62 15.31
N LEU A 104 1.45 2.79 15.92
CA LEU A 104 1.20 2.23 17.25
C LEU A 104 2.32 2.66 18.18
N LYS A 105 1.97 3.02 19.41
CA LYS A 105 2.94 3.16 20.48
C LYS A 105 2.84 1.97 21.42
N ILE A 106 3.87 1.13 21.45
CA ILE A 106 3.91 -0.13 22.21
C ILE A 106 5.21 -0.16 23.02
N ALA A 107 5.10 -0.40 24.33
CA ALA A 107 6.25 -0.53 25.22
C ALA A 107 5.96 -1.55 26.35
N PRO A 108 6.80 -2.58 26.54
CA PRO A 108 7.93 -2.96 25.70
C PRO A 108 7.47 -3.50 24.32
N LEU A 109 8.31 -3.38 23.30
CA LEU A 109 8.02 -3.95 21.98
C LEU A 109 8.13 -5.48 22.04
N PRO A 110 7.06 -6.24 21.74
CA PRO A 110 7.14 -7.70 21.73
C PRO A 110 8.09 -8.19 20.63
N ALA A 111 8.78 -9.31 20.90
CA ALA A 111 9.73 -9.88 19.95
C ALA A 111 9.08 -10.34 18.64
N ARG A 112 7.81 -10.77 18.71
CA ARG A 112 7.02 -11.25 17.59
C ARG A 112 5.58 -10.77 17.74
N PHE A 113 5.15 -10.00 16.76
CA PHE A 113 3.79 -9.52 16.68
C PHE A 113 3.43 -9.22 15.22
N ALA A 114 2.14 -9.13 14.93
CA ALA A 114 1.61 -8.75 13.64
C ALA A 114 0.43 -7.79 13.82
N VAL A 115 0.23 -6.93 12.83
CA VAL A 115 -1.00 -6.17 12.69
C VAL A 115 -1.83 -6.84 11.60
N ARG A 116 -3.03 -7.31 11.93
CA ARG A 116 -3.96 -7.94 10.99
C ARG A 116 -5.23 -7.16 10.87
N ALA A 117 -5.87 -7.26 9.71
CA ALA A 117 -7.18 -6.71 9.47
C ALA A 117 -8.21 -7.83 9.32
N TYR A 118 -9.36 -7.64 9.96
CA TYR A 118 -10.48 -8.57 9.97
C TYR A 118 -11.76 -7.89 9.50
N VAL A 119 -12.63 -8.63 8.82
CA VAL A 119 -14.02 -8.25 8.56
C VAL A 119 -14.90 -9.32 9.21
N GLY A 120 -15.53 -8.97 10.33
CA GLY A 120 -16.08 -9.99 11.24
C GLY A 120 -14.98 -10.94 11.69
N ASP A 121 -15.20 -12.26 11.58
CA ASP A 121 -14.21 -13.29 11.94
C ASP A 121 -13.27 -13.67 10.79
N VAL A 122 -13.36 -13.00 9.64
CA VAL A 122 -12.57 -13.35 8.44
C VAL A 122 -11.27 -12.53 8.41
N PRO A 123 -10.09 -13.16 8.42
CA PRO A 123 -8.83 -12.45 8.24
C PRO A 123 -8.72 -11.95 6.80
N CYS A 124 -8.66 -10.63 6.63
CA CYS A 124 -8.71 -9.97 5.34
C CYS A 124 -7.41 -9.24 4.97
N SER A 125 -6.44 -9.16 5.88
CA SER A 125 -5.11 -8.68 5.54
C SER A 125 -4.32 -9.68 4.69
N SER A 126 -3.52 -9.19 3.75
CA SER A 126 -2.44 -9.95 3.10
C SER A 126 -1.20 -10.01 4.00
N ASP A 127 -0.31 -10.99 3.82
CA ASP A 127 0.87 -11.26 4.67
C ASP A 127 1.93 -10.14 4.71
N LEU A 128 1.64 -9.01 4.06
CA LEU A 128 2.47 -7.80 4.03
C LEU A 128 2.25 -6.90 5.24
N SER A 129 1.91 -7.48 6.40
CA SER A 129 2.42 -6.95 7.65
C SER A 129 3.94 -7.12 7.62
N ALA A 130 4.61 -6.33 6.78
CA ALA A 130 6.04 -6.13 6.89
C ALA A 130 6.32 -5.75 8.32
N PRO A 131 7.48 -6.18 8.86
CA PRO A 131 7.81 -5.88 10.22
C PRO A 131 7.58 -4.38 10.43
N PRO A 132 6.69 -4.01 11.36
CA PRO A 132 6.43 -2.62 11.65
C PRO A 132 7.75 -1.89 11.79
N TRP A 133 7.95 -0.87 10.96
CA TRP A 133 9.19 -0.11 10.94
C TRP A 133 9.07 1.07 11.89
N GLY A 134 10.20 1.68 12.18
CA GLY A 134 10.31 2.69 13.23
C GLY A 134 11.16 2.19 14.39
N VAL A 135 11.25 3.03 15.40
CA VAL A 135 12.04 2.77 16.61
C VAL A 135 11.09 2.81 17.79
N ALA A 136 11.16 1.77 18.63
CA ALA A 136 10.38 1.72 19.84
C ALA A 136 10.50 3.05 20.62
N PRO A 137 9.38 3.54 21.18
CA PRO A 137 8.11 2.84 21.32
C PRO A 137 7.14 3.03 20.14
N GLU A 138 7.44 3.85 19.14
CA GLU A 138 6.54 4.15 18.02
C GLU A 138 6.89 3.30 16.80
N ILE A 139 5.90 2.53 16.34
CA ILE A 139 6.00 1.71 15.15
C ILE A 139 4.96 2.13 14.13
N HIS A 140 5.30 1.96 12.87
CA HIS A 140 4.46 2.25 11.72
C HIS A 140 4.00 0.92 11.12
N TYR A 141 2.76 0.85 10.66
CA TYR A 141 2.23 -0.34 10.00
C TYR A 141 1.52 0.01 8.70
N TYR A 142 1.62 -0.90 7.73
CA TYR A 142 0.77 -0.91 6.54
C TYR A 142 -0.04 -2.20 6.59
N VAL A 143 -1.34 -2.10 6.34
CA VAL A 143 -2.19 -3.27 6.12
C VAL A 143 -2.95 -3.08 4.82
N THR A 144 -2.80 -4.05 3.92
CA THR A 144 -3.67 -4.15 2.74
C THR A 144 -4.80 -5.11 3.04
N VAL A 145 -6.04 -4.69 2.79
CA VAL A 145 -7.25 -5.49 2.95
C VAL A 145 -7.77 -5.89 1.59
N ASP A 146 -7.78 -7.20 1.35
CA ASP A 146 -8.24 -7.79 0.08
C ASP A 146 -9.72 -7.47 -0.13
N PRO A 147 -10.15 -7.20 -1.38
CA PRO A 147 -11.55 -7.07 -1.70
C PRO A 147 -12.26 -8.42 -1.71
N ALA A 148 -13.59 -8.39 -1.67
CA ALA A 148 -14.42 -9.59 -1.68
C ALA A 148 -14.23 -10.48 -2.92
N GLU A 149 -13.83 -9.92 -4.07
CA GLU A 149 -13.53 -10.69 -5.30
C GLU A 149 -12.26 -11.54 -5.17
N LEU A 150 -11.28 -11.10 -4.38
CA LEU A 150 -10.06 -11.87 -4.11
C LEU A 150 -10.22 -12.79 -2.91
N ARG A 151 -10.93 -12.33 -1.87
CA ARG A 151 -11.18 -13.11 -0.65
C ARG A 151 -12.64 -12.97 -0.22
N PRO A 152 -13.49 -13.98 -0.45
CA PRO A 152 -14.89 -13.94 -0.05
C PRO A 152 -15.04 -13.65 1.45
N GLY A 153 -15.89 -12.68 1.79
CA GLY A 153 -16.09 -12.20 3.17
C GLY A 153 -15.29 -10.96 3.54
N CYS A 154 -14.38 -10.50 2.67
CA CYS A 154 -13.57 -9.32 2.89
C CYS A 154 -14.11 -8.04 2.22
N GLY A 155 -13.21 -7.14 1.82
CA GLY A 155 -13.47 -5.75 1.51
C GLY A 155 -14.63 -5.51 0.54
N ARG A 156 -15.64 -4.80 1.03
CA ARG A 156 -16.71 -4.19 0.25
C ARG A 156 -16.85 -2.75 0.72
N ASP A 157 -17.27 -1.86 -0.17
CA ASP A 157 -17.37 -0.44 0.16
C ASP A 157 -18.17 -0.20 1.45
N GLY A 158 -17.54 0.49 2.40
CA GLY A 158 -18.11 0.83 3.70
C GLY A 158 -18.16 -0.29 4.75
N VAL A 159 -17.72 -1.52 4.45
CA VAL A 159 -17.69 -2.59 5.46
C VAL A 159 -16.69 -2.24 6.57
N GLU A 160 -17.04 -2.50 7.83
CA GLU A 160 -16.13 -2.25 8.93
C GLU A 160 -14.97 -3.26 8.93
N VAL A 161 -13.76 -2.72 8.99
CA VAL A 161 -12.50 -3.44 9.13
C VAL A 161 -12.01 -3.22 10.56
N GLU A 162 -11.78 -4.31 11.28
CA GLU A 162 -11.13 -4.29 12.59
C GLU A 162 -9.63 -4.53 12.45
N PHE A 163 -8.83 -3.73 13.16
CA PHE A 163 -7.38 -3.92 13.23
C PHE A 163 -6.99 -4.57 14.56
N HIS A 164 -6.31 -5.69 14.44
CA HIS A 164 -5.91 -6.54 15.55
C HIS A 164 -4.39 -6.52 15.67
N LEU A 165 -3.90 -6.35 16.90
CA LEU A 165 -2.51 -6.59 17.26
C LEU A 165 -2.42 -8.02 17.81
N GLU A 166 -1.77 -8.89 17.05
CA GLU A 166 -1.51 -10.27 17.44
C GLU A 166 -0.11 -10.36 18.04
N VAL A 167 0.01 -10.78 19.30
CA VAL A 167 1.29 -10.97 19.99
C VAL A 167 1.44 -12.44 20.33
N GLU A 168 2.59 -13.05 20.02
CA GLU A 168 2.79 -14.48 20.26
C GLU A 168 2.53 -14.86 21.73
N GLY A 169 1.59 -15.78 21.96
CA GLY A 169 1.22 -16.26 23.28
C GLY A 169 0.29 -15.34 24.08
N GLN A 170 -0.26 -14.28 23.46
CA GLN A 170 -1.24 -13.39 24.09
C GLN A 170 -2.56 -13.39 23.31
N PRO A 171 -3.69 -13.02 23.95
CA PRO A 171 -4.94 -12.76 23.24
C PRO A 171 -4.79 -11.58 22.27
N ASP A 172 -5.50 -11.64 21.14
CA ASP A 172 -5.53 -10.57 20.15
C ASP A 172 -6.15 -9.30 20.74
N ILE A 173 -5.59 -8.14 20.36
CA ILE A 173 -6.07 -6.83 20.82
C ILE A 173 -6.65 -6.09 19.63
N VAL A 174 -7.97 -5.89 19.63
CA VAL A 174 -8.61 -4.95 18.70
C VAL A 174 -8.28 -3.53 19.14
N PHE A 175 -7.51 -2.82 18.33
CA PHE A 175 -7.03 -1.48 18.70
C PHE A 175 -7.61 -0.35 17.85
N ASP A 176 -8.20 -0.65 16.69
CA ASP A 176 -8.78 0.35 15.80
C ASP A 176 -9.85 -0.27 14.88
N ARG A 177 -10.71 0.58 14.30
CA ARG A 177 -11.72 0.20 13.31
C ARG A 177 -11.86 1.26 12.21
N ALA A 178 -12.02 0.84 10.97
CA ALA A 178 -12.21 1.75 9.84
C ALA A 178 -13.19 1.17 8.80
N PRO A 179 -13.93 2.00 8.07
CA PRO A 179 -14.63 1.51 6.88
C PRO A 179 -13.61 1.11 5.80
N TRP A 180 -13.92 0.05 5.06
CA TRP A 180 -13.23 -0.34 3.84
C TRP A 180 -13.52 0.64 2.72
N SER A 181 -12.48 1.17 2.11
CA SER A 181 -12.53 2.09 0.98
C SER A 181 -11.37 1.81 0.03
N VAL A 182 -11.65 1.80 -1.27
CA VAL A 182 -10.64 1.55 -2.30
C VAL A 182 -9.54 2.60 -2.24
N GLY A 183 -8.29 2.13 -2.38
CA GLY A 183 -7.14 2.97 -2.66
C GLY A 183 -6.20 3.16 -1.47
N PHE A 184 -5.36 4.18 -1.60
CA PHE A 184 -4.30 4.54 -0.66
C PHE A 184 -4.71 5.76 0.16
N GLY A 185 -4.09 5.93 1.33
CA GLY A 185 -4.28 7.12 2.16
C GLY A 185 -5.37 7.01 3.21
N ASN A 186 -5.78 5.80 3.57
CA ASN A 186 -6.55 5.57 4.79
C ASN A 186 -5.63 5.68 6.01
N GLU A 187 -5.16 6.90 6.29
CA GLU A 187 -4.31 7.20 7.43
C GLU A 187 -5.09 7.03 8.73
N ARG A 188 -4.49 6.30 9.67
CA ARG A 188 -5.04 5.98 10.98
C ARG A 188 -4.35 6.83 12.04
N PRO A 189 -5.10 7.26 13.08
CA PRO A 189 -4.49 7.98 14.18
C PRO A 189 -3.44 7.11 14.89
N LEU A 190 -2.49 7.78 15.56
CA LEU A 190 -1.58 7.09 16.47
C LEU A 190 -2.40 6.47 17.61
N VAL A 191 -2.26 5.16 17.81
CA VAL A 191 -2.89 4.44 18.93
C VAL A 191 -1.84 4.11 19.98
N ASP A 192 -2.03 4.63 21.19
CA ASP A 192 -1.13 4.35 22.32
C ASP A 192 -1.60 3.12 23.11
N LEU A 193 -0.91 2.00 22.90
CA LEU A 193 -1.15 0.73 23.58
C LEU A 193 -0.23 0.55 24.79
N SER A 194 0.65 1.52 25.09
CA SER A 194 1.57 1.44 26.23
C SER A 194 0.85 1.62 27.58
N ALA A 195 -0.35 2.22 27.55
CA ALA A 195 -1.20 2.42 28.72
C ALA A 195 -2.38 1.45 28.80
N SER A 196 -2.52 0.53 27.83
CA SER A 196 -3.67 -0.39 27.80
C SER A 196 -3.73 -1.18 29.11
N PRO A 197 -4.82 -1.04 29.89
CA PRO A 197 -5.00 -1.86 31.07
C PRO A 197 -4.97 -3.32 30.62
N THR A 198 -4.31 -4.16 31.41
CA THR A 198 -4.30 -5.62 31.27
C THR A 198 -5.65 -6.10 30.77
N PRO A 199 -5.73 -6.90 29.69
CA PRO A 199 -6.99 -7.24 29.05
C PRO A 199 -7.95 -7.74 30.12
N THR A 200 -9.03 -6.97 30.33
CA THR A 200 -10.14 -7.46 31.15
C THR A 200 -10.66 -8.66 30.39
N GLN A 201 -10.43 -9.87 30.92
CA GLN A 201 -10.98 -11.09 30.34
C GLN A 201 -12.47 -10.83 30.11
N ALA A 202 -12.86 -10.74 28.84
CA ALA A 202 -14.27 -10.83 28.49
C ALA A 202 -14.70 -12.22 28.95
N ALA A 203 -15.39 -12.28 30.09
CA ALA A 203 -16.01 -13.49 30.57
C ALA A 203 -16.95 -13.96 29.45
N ARG A 204 -16.58 -15.07 28.82
CA ARG A 204 -17.46 -15.83 27.92
C ARG A 204 -18.51 -16.55 28.75
#